data_AF-A0A4Y2DLE3-F1
#
_entry.id   AF-A0A4Y2DLE3-F1
#
_cell.length_a   1.000
_cell.length_b   1.000
_cell.length_c   1.000
_cell.angle_alpha   90.00
_cell.angle_beta   90.00
_cell.angle_gamma   90.00
#
_symmetry.space_group_name_H-M   'P 1'
#
loop_
_entity.id
_entity.type
_entity.pdbx_description
1 polymer ?
#
loop_
_entity_poly.entity_id
_entity_poly.type
_entity_poly.pdbx_seq_one_letter_code
_entity_poly.pdbx_strand_id
1 'polypeptide(L)'
;MLQLENLIDPSVFRRFIQGIFTVRRSAKFSCRTSTDMIIEKSLMKSMKTYGGNARGRSTQESVISKWVYCMHAMNTVCEGLEDLANVKMNTTDKHIDASDSRVKRDTEDIKKLLEWFLLHDPFPVVEKIISIASGVFGDEKINCHNAREVGITSMTRVFGQTFNNIKFKRVDKVLPLLSISSAITFHDEKYQ
;
A
#
# COMPACT_ATOMS: atom_id res chain seq x y z
N MET A 1 -1.79 14.02 -7.54
CA MET A 1 -2.79 14.55 -8.50
C MET A 1 -2.96 16.08 -8.41
N LEU A 2 -2.84 16.69 -7.23
CA LEU A 2 -3.01 18.14 -7.01
C LEU A 2 -1.93 19.06 -7.62
N GLN A 3 -0.79 18.54 -8.06
CA GLN A 3 0.30 19.34 -8.67
C GLN A 3 0.45 19.12 -10.18
N LEU A 4 -0.46 18.34 -10.78
CA LEU A 4 -0.36 17.94 -12.19
C LEU A 4 -0.55 19.11 -13.17
N GLU A 5 -1.28 20.14 -12.75
CA GLU A 5 -1.52 21.38 -13.49
C GLU A 5 -0.24 22.17 -13.77
N ASN A 6 0.73 22.07 -12.86
CA ASN A 6 1.97 22.86 -12.92
C ASN A 6 3.12 22.13 -13.63
N LEU A 7 2.92 20.88 -14.02
CA LEU A 7 3.96 19.98 -14.55
C LEU A 7 3.73 19.58 -16.01
N ILE A 8 2.52 19.78 -16.54
CA ILE A 8 2.12 19.39 -17.89
C ILE A 8 1.64 20.62 -18.63
N ASP A 9 1.86 20.65 -19.95
CA ASP A 9 1.34 21.69 -20.82
C ASP A 9 -0.14 22.01 -20.50
N PRO A 10 -0.51 23.28 -20.28
CA PRO A 10 -1.84 23.66 -19.82
C PRO A 10 -2.97 23.17 -20.74
N SER A 11 -2.71 23.05 -22.05
CA SER A 11 -3.70 22.54 -22.99
C SER A 11 -3.94 21.04 -22.81
N VAL A 12 -2.90 20.27 -22.50
CA VAL A 12 -2.96 18.84 -22.23
C VAL A 12 -3.61 18.58 -20.88
N PHE A 13 -3.28 19.37 -19.85
CA PHE A 13 -3.92 19.28 -18.54
C PHE A 13 -5.42 19.57 -18.61
N ARG A 14 -5.84 20.62 -19.33
CA ARG A 14 -7.27 20.93 -19.53
C ARG A 14 -8.00 19.77 -20.21
N ARG A 15 -7.40 19.17 -21.25
CA ARG A 15 -7.97 17.99 -21.92
C ARG A 15 -7.99 16.76 -21.02
N PHE A 16 -7.00 16.59 -20.15
CA PHE A 16 -6.93 15.51 -19.17
C PHE A 16 -8.06 15.61 -18.14
N ILE A 17 -8.31 16.79 -17.56
CA ILE A 17 -9.44 17.01 -16.62
C ILE A 17 -10.80 16.82 -17.30
N GLN A 18 -10.91 17.11 -18.59
CA GLN A 18 -12.09 16.81 -19.40
C GLN A 18 -12.27 15.31 -19.72
N GLY A 19 -11.38 14.44 -19.23
CA GLY A 19 -11.46 12.99 -19.42
C GLY A 19 -10.88 12.48 -20.74
N ILE A 20 -10.15 13.32 -21.48
CA ILE A 20 -9.54 13.03 -22.80
C ILE A 20 -8.17 12.34 -22.65
N PHE A 21 -8.03 11.49 -21.63
CA PHE A 21 -6.88 10.57 -21.48
C PHE A 21 -7.28 9.12 -21.71
N THR A 22 -8.57 8.91 -21.99
CA THR A 22 -9.14 7.61 -22.29
C THR A 22 -9.57 7.54 -23.74
N VAL A 23 -9.16 6.49 -24.42
CA VAL A 23 -9.54 6.20 -25.80
C VAL A 23 -10.67 5.18 -25.78
N ARG A 24 -11.68 5.38 -26.64
CA ARG A 24 -12.76 4.42 -26.87
C ARG A 24 -12.60 3.84 -28.26
N ARG A 25 -12.47 2.52 -28.35
CA ARG A 25 -12.48 1.80 -29.63
C ARG A 25 -13.90 1.38 -30.07
N SER A 26 -14.91 1.59 -29.21
CA SER A 26 -16.32 1.28 -29.48
C SER A 26 -17.27 2.28 -28.80
N ALA A 27 -18.50 2.38 -29.29
CA ALA A 27 -19.49 3.36 -28.82
C ALA A 27 -20.18 3.01 -27.48
N LYS A 28 -19.86 1.86 -26.87
CA LYS A 28 -20.50 1.35 -25.63
C LYS A 28 -20.11 2.16 -24.39
N PHE A 29 -21.08 2.49 -23.53
CA PHE A 29 -20.98 3.48 -22.44
C PHE A 29 -19.77 3.29 -21.51
N SER A 30 -19.43 2.04 -21.15
CA SER A 30 -18.36 1.71 -20.19
C SER A 30 -17.05 1.20 -20.83
N CYS A 31 -16.63 1.76 -21.97
CA CYS A 31 -15.49 1.22 -22.76
C CYS A 31 -14.33 2.21 -22.93
N ARG A 32 -14.09 3.06 -21.94
CA ARG A 32 -12.97 4.00 -21.90
C ARG A 32 -11.72 3.30 -21.36
N THR A 33 -10.61 3.32 -22.09
CA THR A 33 -9.33 2.70 -21.67
C THR A 33 -8.22 3.73 -21.71
N SER A 34 -7.30 3.69 -20.74
CA SER A 34 -6.14 4.57 -20.71
C SER A 34 -5.35 4.50 -22.01
N THR A 35 -4.87 5.65 -22.48
CA THR A 35 -4.11 5.76 -23.73
C THR A 35 -2.79 4.97 -23.68
N ASP A 36 -2.12 4.94 -22.52
CA ASP A 36 -0.88 4.17 -22.29
C ASP A 36 -1.08 2.67 -22.57
N MET A 37 -2.09 2.10 -21.91
CA MET A 37 -2.48 0.71 -22.10
C MET A 37 -2.96 0.40 -23.54
N ILE A 38 -3.37 1.41 -24.32
CA ILE A 38 -3.73 1.24 -25.73
C ILE A 38 -2.50 1.21 -26.63
N ILE A 39 -1.44 1.96 -26.30
CA ILE A 39 -0.16 2.00 -27.02
C ILE A 39 0.57 0.66 -26.86
N GLU A 40 0.75 0.20 -25.62
CA GLU A 40 1.41 -1.09 -25.31
C GLU A 40 0.73 -2.24 -26.05
N LYS A 41 -0.61 -2.32 -25.97
CA LYS A 41 -1.40 -3.33 -26.69
C LYS A 41 -1.26 -3.22 -28.21
N SER A 42 -1.10 -2.01 -28.76
CA SER A 42 -0.92 -1.80 -30.20
C SER A 42 0.47 -2.24 -30.67
N LEU A 43 1.51 -1.97 -29.88
CA LEU A 43 2.90 -2.38 -30.15
C LEU A 43 3.09 -3.90 -30.02
N MET A 44 2.53 -4.48 -28.96
CA MET A 44 2.50 -5.93 -28.80
C MET A 44 1.75 -6.61 -29.96
N LYS A 45 0.70 -5.96 -30.49
CA LYS A 45 -0.02 -6.45 -31.66
C LYS A 45 0.82 -6.37 -32.92
N SER A 46 1.57 -5.30 -33.17
CA SER A 46 2.44 -5.19 -34.36
C SER A 46 3.61 -6.18 -34.32
N MET A 47 4.26 -6.36 -33.17
CA MET A 47 5.32 -7.37 -32.96
C MET A 47 4.81 -8.80 -33.23
N LYS A 48 3.62 -9.13 -32.73
CA LYS A 48 2.96 -10.42 -33.00
C LYS A 48 2.62 -10.59 -34.48
N THR A 49 2.28 -9.52 -35.20
CA THR A 49 1.69 -9.63 -36.53
C THR A 49 2.65 -9.39 -37.71
N TYR A 50 3.52 -8.38 -37.68
CA TYR A 50 4.47 -8.09 -38.76
C TYR A 50 5.77 -8.90 -38.65
N GLY A 51 6.27 -9.16 -37.43
CA GLY A 51 7.44 -10.03 -37.17
C GLY A 51 7.18 -11.54 -37.35
N GLY A 52 6.02 -11.90 -37.90
CA GLY A 52 5.69 -13.27 -38.31
C GLY A 52 5.36 -14.24 -37.17
N ASN A 53 5.66 -13.94 -35.90
CA ASN A 53 5.49 -14.87 -34.79
C ASN A 53 4.04 -15.33 -34.54
N ALA A 54 3.03 -14.49 -34.78
CA ALA A 54 1.62 -14.87 -34.63
C ALA A 54 0.83 -14.91 -35.95
N ARG A 55 1.42 -14.51 -37.08
CA ARG A 55 0.78 -14.53 -38.42
C ARG A 55 1.35 -15.62 -39.34
N GLY A 56 2.09 -16.59 -38.80
CA GLY A 56 2.49 -17.80 -39.54
C GLY A 56 3.62 -17.63 -40.57
N ARG A 57 4.35 -16.51 -40.56
CA ARG A 57 5.59 -16.35 -41.36
C ARG A 57 6.88 -16.67 -40.58
N SER A 58 6.78 -16.81 -39.26
CA SER A 58 7.88 -17.28 -38.41
C SER A 58 7.65 -18.77 -38.08
N THR A 59 7.87 -19.65 -39.05
CA THR A 59 7.97 -21.10 -38.80
C THR A 59 9.30 -21.66 -39.28
N GLN A 60 10.18 -20.81 -39.84
CA GLN A 60 11.56 -21.20 -40.06
C GLN A 60 12.20 -21.46 -38.69
N GLU A 61 12.53 -22.72 -38.47
CA GLU A 61 13.08 -23.23 -37.21
C GLU A 61 14.33 -22.45 -36.79
N SER A 62 15.14 -22.03 -37.76
CA SER A 62 16.31 -21.18 -37.52
C SER A 62 15.98 -19.84 -36.84
N VAL A 63 14.78 -19.29 -37.03
CA VAL A 63 14.32 -18.01 -36.45
C VAL A 63 13.68 -18.24 -35.07
N ILE A 64 12.88 -19.29 -34.91
CA ILE A 64 12.27 -19.66 -33.61
C ILE A 64 13.33 -20.13 -32.63
N SER A 65 14.23 -21.02 -33.05
CA SER A 65 15.26 -21.59 -32.18
C SER A 65 16.21 -20.52 -31.68
N LYS A 66 16.63 -19.59 -32.55
CA LYS A 66 17.41 -18.42 -32.10
C LYS A 66 16.67 -17.60 -31.05
N TRP A 67 15.35 -17.40 -31.16
CA TRP A 67 14.55 -16.67 -30.17
C TRP A 67 14.43 -17.42 -28.84
N VAL A 68 14.22 -18.74 -28.87
CA VAL A 68 14.08 -19.60 -27.68
C VAL A 68 15.39 -19.73 -26.91
N TYR A 69 16.51 -19.99 -27.58
CA TYR A 69 17.81 -20.11 -26.92
C TYR A 69 18.23 -18.79 -26.27
N CYS A 70 17.96 -17.66 -26.93
CA CYS A 70 18.25 -16.36 -26.36
C CYS A 70 17.39 -16.04 -25.12
N MET A 71 16.07 -16.28 -25.16
CA MET A 71 15.19 -16.04 -24.00
C MET A 71 15.56 -16.92 -22.79
N HIS A 72 16.01 -18.14 -23.03
CA HIS A 72 16.38 -19.07 -21.97
C HIS A 72 17.67 -18.65 -21.26
N ALA A 73 18.73 -18.34 -22.01
CA ALA A 73 19.98 -17.84 -21.42
C ALA A 73 19.78 -16.53 -20.62
N MET A 74 18.84 -15.67 -21.04
CA MET A 74 18.51 -14.43 -20.33
C MET A 74 17.77 -14.64 -19.01
N ASN A 75 17.01 -15.72 -18.87
CA ASN A 75 16.19 -15.96 -17.68
C ASN A 75 17.03 -16.30 -16.42
N THR A 76 18.09 -17.08 -16.58
CA THR A 76 18.99 -17.46 -15.47
C THR A 76 19.71 -16.25 -14.87
N VAL A 77 20.02 -15.26 -15.70
CA VAL A 77 20.65 -14.02 -15.26
C VAL A 77 19.66 -13.12 -14.50
N CYS A 78 18.40 -13.04 -14.93
CA CYS A 78 17.35 -12.35 -14.16
C CYS A 78 17.18 -13.00 -12.79
N GLU A 79 17.11 -14.32 -12.70
CA GLU A 79 16.91 -15.06 -11.46
C GLU A 79 18.02 -14.85 -10.41
N GLY A 80 19.30 -14.79 -10.82
CA GLY A 80 20.40 -14.54 -9.88
C GLY A 80 20.38 -13.11 -9.30
N LEU A 81 20.00 -12.11 -10.11
CA LEU A 81 19.86 -10.72 -9.67
C LEU A 81 18.70 -10.53 -8.70
N GLU A 82 17.72 -11.39 -8.82
CA GLU A 82 16.50 -11.37 -8.04
C GLU A 82 16.67 -11.89 -6.62
N ASP A 83 17.47 -12.94 -6.49
CA ASP A 83 17.78 -13.52 -5.19
C ASP A 83 18.68 -12.61 -4.36
N LEU A 84 19.67 -11.98 -5.00
CA LEU A 84 20.63 -11.12 -4.32
C LEU A 84 20.00 -9.83 -3.77
N ALA A 85 19.13 -9.17 -4.54
CA ALA A 85 18.44 -7.97 -4.09
C ALA A 85 17.32 -8.27 -3.07
N ASN A 86 17.08 -9.56 -2.79
CA ASN A 86 15.84 -10.08 -2.22
C ASN A 86 14.59 -9.51 -2.92
N VAL A 87 14.68 -9.31 -4.24
CA VAL A 87 13.60 -8.77 -5.07
C VAL A 87 13.54 -9.55 -6.37
N LYS A 88 12.51 -10.39 -6.53
CA LYS A 88 12.26 -11.12 -7.77
C LYS A 88 11.59 -10.26 -8.85
N MET A 89 12.01 -10.43 -10.08
CA MET A 89 11.79 -9.60 -11.29
C MET A 89 11.46 -10.52 -12.47
N ASN A 90 10.60 -11.51 -12.23
CA ASN A 90 10.21 -12.52 -13.21
C ASN A 90 9.78 -11.86 -14.54
N THR A 91 10.68 -11.89 -15.53
CA THR A 91 10.53 -11.58 -16.98
C THR A 91 10.37 -10.12 -17.47
N THR A 92 11.28 -9.75 -18.38
CA THR A 92 11.32 -8.77 -19.51
C THR A 92 10.76 -7.35 -19.39
N ASP A 93 10.03 -7.01 -18.35
CA ASP A 93 9.45 -5.68 -18.16
C ASP A 93 9.59 -5.31 -16.69
N LYS A 94 10.73 -4.70 -16.33
CA LYS A 94 10.83 -4.12 -14.99
C LYS A 94 9.88 -2.94 -14.96
N HIS A 95 8.78 -3.15 -14.26
CA HIS A 95 7.70 -2.20 -14.10
C HIS A 95 8.27 -0.81 -13.80
N ILE A 96 7.69 0.24 -14.40
CA ILE A 96 8.16 1.63 -14.22
C ILE A 96 8.22 2.07 -12.75
N ASP A 97 7.53 1.34 -11.86
CA ASP A 97 7.53 1.54 -10.40
C ASP A 97 8.73 0.95 -9.68
N ALA A 98 9.37 -0.07 -10.26
CA ALA A 98 10.69 -0.50 -9.85
C ALA A 98 11.80 0.40 -10.43
N SER A 99 11.42 1.50 -11.13
CA SER A 99 12.40 2.44 -11.64
C SER A 99 13.04 3.26 -10.53
N ASP A 100 14.32 3.54 -10.69
CA ASP A 100 15.11 4.27 -9.71
C ASP A 100 14.57 5.68 -9.46
N SER A 101 13.94 6.30 -10.46
CA SER A 101 13.31 7.61 -10.27
C SER A 101 12.19 7.55 -9.23
N ARG A 102 11.44 6.44 -9.20
CA ARG A 102 10.34 6.22 -8.27
C ARG A 102 10.88 5.73 -6.93
N VAL A 103 11.81 4.77 -6.94
CA VAL A 103 12.52 4.33 -5.73
C VAL A 103 13.21 5.49 -5.00
N LYS A 104 13.86 6.40 -5.74
CA LYS A 104 14.53 7.58 -5.19
C LYS A 104 13.54 8.60 -4.65
N ARG A 105 12.47 8.87 -5.40
CA ARG A 105 11.42 9.76 -4.92
C ARG A 105 10.80 9.22 -3.64
N ASP A 106 10.48 7.94 -3.61
CA ASP A 106 9.94 7.27 -2.43
C ASP A 106 10.92 7.35 -1.26
N THR A 107 12.22 7.16 -1.52
CA THR A 107 13.27 7.31 -0.50
C THR A 107 13.35 8.74 0.03
N GLU A 108 13.28 9.75 -0.85
CA GLU A 108 13.28 11.17 -0.47
C GLU A 108 12.01 11.56 0.29
N ASP A 109 10.87 11.03 -0.10
CA ASP A 109 9.59 11.29 0.56
C ASP A 109 9.54 10.60 1.94
N ILE A 110 10.09 9.40 2.08
CA ILE A 110 10.31 8.75 3.38
C ILE A 110 11.20 9.64 4.26
N LYS A 111 12.28 10.21 3.73
CA LYS A 111 13.14 11.12 4.51
C LYS A 111 12.39 12.35 4.98
N LYS A 112 11.60 12.99 4.11
CA LYS A 112 10.77 14.15 4.49
C LYS A 112 9.76 13.78 5.57
N LEU A 113 9.15 12.61 5.47
CA LEU A 113 8.19 12.11 6.46
C LEU A 113 8.89 11.89 7.82
N LEU A 114 10.09 11.31 7.81
CA LEU A 114 10.91 11.12 9.00
C LEU A 114 11.32 12.45 9.63
N GLU A 115 11.82 13.40 8.83
CA GLU A 115 12.12 14.75 9.29
C GLU A 115 10.89 15.42 9.90
N TRP A 116 9.73 15.30 9.26
CA TRP A 116 8.49 15.84 9.79
C TRP A 116 8.12 15.25 11.14
N PHE A 117 8.25 13.93 11.33
CA PHE A 117 8.01 13.25 12.60
C PHE A 117 9.07 13.55 13.67
N LEU A 118 10.31 13.86 13.27
CA LEU A 118 11.34 14.29 14.22
C LEU A 118 11.04 15.68 14.78
N LEU A 119 10.50 16.58 13.95
CA LEU A 119 10.06 17.90 14.40
C LEU A 119 8.70 17.87 15.12
N HIS A 120 7.79 17.00 14.69
CA HIS A 120 6.47 16.83 15.25
C HIS A 120 6.36 15.42 15.80
N ASP A 121 6.72 15.26 17.07
CA ASP A 121 6.54 13.99 17.75
C ASP A 121 5.08 13.55 17.58
N PRO A 122 4.80 12.46 16.84
CA PRO A 122 3.44 11.99 16.64
C PRO A 122 2.85 11.38 17.93
N PHE A 123 3.70 11.08 18.92
CA PHE A 123 3.31 10.49 20.20
C PHE A 123 3.98 11.25 21.36
N PRO A 124 3.69 12.56 21.52
CA PRO A 124 4.28 13.32 22.60
C PRO A 124 3.89 12.71 23.94
N VAL A 125 4.79 12.80 24.92
CA VAL A 125 4.47 12.37 26.28
C VAL A 125 3.39 13.30 26.83
N VAL A 126 2.17 12.80 26.84
CA VAL A 126 0.97 13.48 27.34
C VAL A 126 0.54 12.86 28.66
N GLU A 127 0.05 13.68 29.58
CA GLU A 127 -0.46 13.23 30.88
C GLU A 127 -1.67 12.30 30.74
N LYS A 128 -2.47 12.49 29.68
CA LYS A 128 -3.68 11.74 29.42
C LYS A 128 -3.55 10.91 28.15
N ILE A 129 -4.08 9.70 28.17
CA ILE A 129 -4.14 8.83 26.99
C ILE A 129 -5.15 9.41 26.00
N ILE A 130 -4.80 9.48 24.72
CA ILE A 130 -5.68 10.04 23.68
C ILE A 130 -5.84 9.01 22.56
N SER A 131 -7.07 8.83 22.10
CA SER A 131 -7.34 8.07 20.87
C SER A 131 -7.02 8.94 19.66
N ILE A 132 -6.01 8.59 18.86
CA ILE A 132 -5.67 9.34 17.63
C ILE A 132 -6.80 9.26 16.59
N ALA A 133 -7.54 8.15 16.56
CA ALA A 133 -8.62 7.94 15.61
C ALA A 133 -9.90 8.73 15.94
N SER A 134 -10.20 8.94 17.23
CA SER A 134 -11.46 9.55 17.68
C SER A 134 -11.31 10.84 18.49
N GLY A 135 -10.09 11.22 18.88
CA GLY A 135 -9.81 12.38 19.73
C GLY A 135 -10.27 12.23 21.19
N VAL A 136 -10.78 11.06 21.59
CA VAL A 136 -11.30 10.84 22.95
C VAL A 136 -10.14 10.78 23.96
N PHE A 137 -10.28 11.54 25.05
CA PHE A 137 -9.36 11.53 26.18
C PHE A 137 -9.72 10.46 27.19
N GLY A 138 -8.71 9.70 27.63
CA GLY A 138 -8.79 8.76 28.74
C GLY A 138 -9.05 9.44 30.08
N ASP A 139 -9.89 8.83 30.91
CA ASP A 139 -10.01 9.16 32.33
C ASP A 139 -8.95 8.41 33.15
N GLU A 140 -8.85 8.70 34.45
CA GLU A 140 -7.91 8.05 35.37
C GLU A 140 -8.14 6.54 35.51
N LYS A 141 -9.30 6.02 35.07
CA LYS A 141 -9.64 4.60 35.15
C LYS A 141 -9.11 3.84 33.93
N ILE A 142 -8.80 4.50 32.82
CA ILE A 142 -8.25 3.85 31.64
C ILE A 142 -6.81 3.41 31.88
N ASN A 143 -6.57 2.12 31.73
CA ASN A 143 -5.26 1.49 31.90
C ASN A 143 -4.80 0.72 30.66
N CYS A 144 -5.34 1.03 29.47
CA CYS A 144 -5.00 0.30 28.24
C CYS A 144 -3.53 0.34 27.84
N HIS A 145 -2.79 1.39 28.23
CA HIS A 145 -1.35 1.50 28.05
C HIS A 145 -0.57 0.45 28.85
N ASN A 146 -1.09 0.00 30.00
CA ASN A 146 -0.47 -1.00 30.86
C ASN A 146 -0.97 -2.43 30.58
N ALA A 147 -1.59 -2.66 29.41
CA ALA A 147 -2.23 -3.94 29.10
C ALA A 147 -1.28 -5.14 29.24
N ARG A 148 0.00 -4.97 28.86
CA ARG A 148 1.03 -6.00 28.99
C ARG A 148 1.29 -6.35 30.46
N GLU A 149 1.49 -5.36 31.31
CA GLU A 149 1.80 -5.56 32.73
C GLU A 149 0.62 -6.19 33.47
N VAL A 150 -0.59 -5.70 33.22
CA VAL A 150 -1.83 -6.27 33.75
C VAL A 150 -2.00 -7.72 33.29
N GLY A 151 -1.67 -8.01 32.01
CA GLY A 151 -1.69 -9.36 31.46
C GLY A 151 -0.69 -10.29 32.14
N ILE A 152 0.54 -9.84 32.36
CA ILE A 152 1.58 -10.61 33.07
C ILE A 152 1.15 -10.90 34.50
N THR A 153 0.71 -9.89 35.26
CA THR A 153 0.21 -10.07 36.64
C THR A 153 -0.99 -11.01 36.70
N SER A 154 -1.86 -10.95 35.70
CA SER A 154 -3.01 -11.86 35.60
C SER A 154 -2.54 -13.30 35.33
N MET A 155 -1.56 -13.49 34.44
CA MET A 155 -1.00 -14.80 34.13
C MET A 155 -0.25 -15.41 35.31
N THR A 156 0.56 -14.64 36.03
CA THR A 156 1.30 -15.15 37.20
C THR A 156 0.36 -15.60 38.31
N ARG A 157 -0.79 -14.93 38.49
CA ARG A 157 -1.83 -15.37 39.43
C ARG A 157 -2.50 -16.69 39.04
N VAL A 158 -2.60 -16.96 37.74
CA VAL A 158 -3.17 -18.20 37.21
C VAL A 158 -2.17 -19.36 37.26
N PHE A 159 -0.87 -19.05 37.15
CA PHE A 159 0.18 -20.05 37.13
C PHE A 159 0.17 -20.90 38.42
N GLY A 160 0.12 -22.23 38.27
CA GLY A 160 0.10 -23.18 39.38
C GLY A 160 -1.25 -23.35 40.09
N GLN A 161 -2.30 -22.64 39.68
CA GLN A 161 -3.66 -22.84 40.21
C GLN A 161 -4.44 -23.87 39.39
N THR A 162 -5.32 -24.62 40.06
CA THR A 162 -6.31 -25.48 39.40
C THR A 162 -7.51 -24.65 38.92
N PHE A 163 -8.17 -25.09 37.83
CA PHE A 163 -9.27 -24.34 37.21
C PHE A 163 -10.40 -23.95 38.19
N ASN A 164 -10.71 -24.79 39.18
CA ASN A 164 -11.75 -24.48 40.18
C ASN A 164 -11.40 -23.31 41.11
N ASN A 165 -10.11 -23.01 41.28
CA ASN A 165 -9.62 -21.97 42.19
C ASN A 165 -9.42 -20.61 41.48
N ILE A 166 -9.38 -20.61 40.15
CA ILE A 166 -9.21 -19.37 39.36
C ILE A 166 -10.52 -18.58 39.37
N LYS A 167 -10.46 -17.32 39.83
CA LYS A 167 -11.57 -16.38 39.77
C LYS A 167 -11.15 -15.10 39.04
N PHE A 168 -11.82 -14.80 37.94
CA PHE A 168 -11.62 -13.56 37.21
C PHE A 168 -12.52 -12.45 37.76
N LYS A 169 -11.93 -11.30 38.09
CA LYS A 169 -12.69 -10.12 38.51
C LYS A 169 -12.70 -9.08 37.40
N ARG A 170 -13.80 -8.34 37.28
CA ARG A 170 -13.91 -7.24 36.30
C ARG A 170 -12.91 -6.11 36.55
N VAL A 171 -12.51 -5.90 37.81
CA VAL A 171 -11.49 -4.91 38.20
C VAL A 171 -10.09 -5.26 37.71
N ASP A 172 -9.82 -6.54 37.44
CA ASP A 172 -8.51 -7.00 36.95
C ASP A 172 -8.41 -6.89 35.41
N LYS A 173 -9.51 -6.52 34.73
CA LYS A 173 -9.53 -6.37 33.28
C LYS A 173 -8.95 -5.02 32.88
N VAL A 174 -8.20 -5.02 31.79
CA VAL A 174 -7.80 -3.79 31.10
C VAL A 174 -9.04 -3.06 30.56
N LEU A 175 -9.15 -1.78 30.88
CA LEU A 175 -10.17 -0.85 30.43
C LEU A 175 -9.66 -0.13 29.16
N PRO A 176 -10.25 -0.40 27.98
CA PRO A 176 -9.92 0.33 26.75
C PRO A 176 -10.57 1.72 26.74
N LEU A 177 -10.02 2.64 25.95
CA LEU A 177 -10.59 3.98 25.70
C LEU A 177 -12.05 3.94 25.24
N LEU A 178 -12.47 2.88 24.54
CA LEU A 178 -13.87 2.66 24.12
C LEU A 178 -14.85 2.54 25.31
N SER A 179 -14.35 2.28 26.52
CA SER A 179 -15.17 2.21 27.74
C SER A 179 -15.67 3.57 28.19
N ILE A 180 -15.04 4.65 27.70
CA ILE A 180 -15.49 6.02 27.96
C ILE A 180 -16.63 6.34 27.00
N SER A 181 -17.76 6.79 27.53
CA SER A 181 -18.85 7.25 26.69
C SER A 181 -18.40 8.49 25.92
N SER A 182 -18.55 8.49 24.59
CA SER A 182 -18.35 9.64 23.72
C SER A 182 -19.41 10.74 23.89
N ALA A 183 -20.33 10.59 24.85
CA ALA A 183 -21.40 11.56 25.09
C ALA A 183 -20.81 12.83 25.73
N ILE A 184 -20.93 13.94 25.01
CA ILE A 184 -20.57 15.27 25.52
C ILE A 184 -21.75 15.74 26.36
N THR A 185 -21.52 16.00 27.65
CA THR A 185 -22.52 16.63 28.52
C THR A 185 -22.38 18.14 28.42
N PHE A 186 -23.38 18.81 27.86
CA PHE A 186 -23.48 20.27 27.82
C PHE A 186 -24.69 20.66 28.67
N HIS A 187 -24.49 21.43 29.75
CA HIS A 187 -25.54 21.78 30.71
C HIS A 187 -26.33 20.57 31.27
N ASP A 188 -25.63 19.54 31.74
CA ASP A 188 -26.21 18.30 32.31
C ASP A 188 -27.09 17.46 31.38
N GLU A 189 -27.22 17.84 30.11
CA GLU A 189 -27.85 17.04 29.06
C GLU A 189 -26.81 16.26 28.27
N LYS A 190 -27.05 14.96 28.07
CA LYS A 190 -26.18 14.07 27.29
C LYS A 190 -26.54 14.16 25.82
N TYR A 191 -25.59 14.59 25.00
CA TYR A 191 -25.70 14.56 23.54
C TYR A 191 -24.89 13.36 23.02
N GLN A 192 -25.51 12.57 22.13
CA GLN A 192 -25.00 11.30 21.60
C GLN A 192 -24.51 11.46 20.16
#